data_AF-A0A9E0SNX8-F1
#
_entry.id   AF-A0A9E0SNX8-F1
#
_cell.length_a   1.000
_cell.length_b   1.000
_cell.length_c   1.000
_cell.angle_alpha   90.00
_cell.angle_beta   90.00
_cell.angle_gamma   90.00
#
_symmetry.space_group_name_H-M   'P 1'
#
loop_
_entity.id
_entity.type
_entity.pdbx_description
1 polymer ?
#
loop_
_entity_poly.entity_id
_entity_poly.type
_entity_poly.pdbx_seq_one_letter_code
_entity_poly.pdbx_strand_id
1 'polypeptide(L)'
;MPRPRKEQSAPAAPPRLRIKLKTIDDVRAEMARLYREGKAGLRDVADVSRLANVLALLGRLIEGSDLEKRLTAIEESEARNATTH
;
A
#
# COMPACT_ATOMS: atom_id res chain seq x y z
N MET A 1 -35.43 -16.68 -41.81
CA MET A 1 -35.10 -15.49 -40.99
C MET A 1 -34.10 -15.90 -39.90
N PRO A 2 -32.82 -15.52 -39.97
CA PRO A 2 -31.87 -15.82 -38.90
C PRO A 2 -32.06 -14.83 -37.74
N ARG A 3 -32.06 -15.33 -36.50
CA ARG A 3 -32.17 -14.49 -35.29
C ARG A 3 -30.89 -13.66 -35.10
N PRO A 4 -30.97 -12.39 -34.64
CA PRO A 4 -29.78 -11.58 -34.42
C PRO A 4 -28.95 -12.17 -33.29
N ARG A 5 -27.64 -12.30 -33.54
CA ARG A 5 -26.63 -12.72 -32.57
C ARG A 5 -26.53 -11.63 -31.49
N LYS A 6 -26.82 -12.00 -30.24
CA LYS A 6 -26.70 -11.13 -29.07
C LYS A 6 -25.24 -10.70 -28.94
N GLU A 7 -24.94 -9.44 -29.25
CA GLU A 7 -23.63 -8.84 -29.03
C GLU A 7 -23.30 -8.88 -27.53
N GLN A 8 -22.29 -9.67 -27.17
CA GLN A 8 -21.72 -9.66 -25.83
C GLN A 8 -21.01 -8.32 -25.62
N SER A 9 -21.61 -7.43 -24.83
CA SER A 9 -20.93 -6.21 -24.40
C SER A 9 -19.75 -6.59 -23.49
N ALA A 10 -18.56 -6.09 -23.80
CA ALA A 10 -17.36 -6.29 -22.99
C ALA A 10 -17.59 -5.89 -21.52
N PRO A 11 -17.00 -6.60 -20.55
CA PRO A 11 -17.15 -6.24 -19.14
C PRO A 11 -16.52 -4.88 -18.86
N ALA A 12 -17.28 -4.00 -18.21
CA ALA A 12 -16.82 -2.68 -17.78
C ALA A 12 -15.56 -2.81 -16.90
N ALA A 13 -14.55 -1.97 -17.16
CA ALA A 13 -13.29 -1.99 -16.41
C ALA A 13 -13.55 -1.89 -14.90
N PRO A 14 -12.85 -2.68 -14.06
CA PRO A 14 -13.08 -2.66 -12.62
C PRO A 14 -12.83 -1.25 -12.06
N PRO A 15 -13.64 -0.81 -11.08
CA PRO A 15 -13.48 0.52 -10.48
C PRO A 15 -12.07 0.67 -9.92
N ARG A 16 -11.43 1.80 -10.24
CA ARG A 16 -10.08 2.11 -9.76
C ARG A 16 -10.11 2.27 -8.25
N LEU A 17 -9.64 1.26 -7.53
CA LEU A 17 -9.51 1.31 -6.08
C LEU A 17 -8.32 2.20 -5.72
N ARG A 18 -8.59 3.47 -5.38
CA ARG A 18 -7.53 4.41 -5.01
C ARG A 18 -7.21 4.28 -3.53
N ILE A 19 -6.36 3.32 -3.19
CA ILE A 19 -5.77 3.22 -1.86
C ILE A 19 -4.54 4.12 -1.82
N LYS A 20 -4.50 5.07 -0.88
CA LYS A 20 -3.29 5.83 -0.61
C LYS A 20 -2.42 4.98 0.32
N LEU A 21 -1.21 4.65 -0.11
CA LEU A 21 -0.22 3.88 0.65
C LEU A 21 1.14 4.59 0.59
N LYS A 22 1.16 5.89 0.93
CA LYS A 22 2.37 6.72 0.79
C LYS A 22 3.19 6.77 2.07
N THR A 23 2.54 6.63 3.22
CA THR A 23 3.18 6.71 4.54
C THR A 23 2.95 5.43 5.34
N ILE A 24 3.71 5.25 6.42
CA ILE A 24 3.48 4.11 7.32
C ILE A 24 2.10 4.19 7.99
N ASP A 25 1.57 5.40 8.21
CA ASP A 25 0.23 5.61 8.73
C ASP A 25 -0.87 5.17 7.76
N ASP A 26 -0.67 5.41 6.46
CA ASP A 26 -1.58 4.93 5.42
C ASP A 26 -1.62 3.39 5.43
N VAL A 27 -0.45 2.74 5.49
CA VAL A 27 -0.33 1.28 5.57
C VAL A 27 -1.00 0.73 6.83
N ARG A 28 -0.78 1.38 7.98
CA ARG A 28 -1.42 1.03 9.26
C ARG A 28 -2.94 1.11 9.18
N ALA A 29 -3.49 2.17 8.59
CA ALA A 29 -4.93 2.36 8.45
C ALA A 29 -5.56 1.26 7.59
N GLU A 30 -4.93 0.90 6.47
CA GLU A 30 -5.41 -0.18 5.60
C GLU A 30 -5.26 -1.56 6.24
N MET A 31 -4.19 -1.80 7.01
CA MET A 31 -4.02 -3.04 7.75
C MET A 31 -5.10 -3.21 8.84
N ALA A 32 -5.46 -2.12 9.54
CA ALA A 32 -6.56 -2.13 10.50
C ALA A 32 -7.93 -2.35 9.84
N ARG A 33 -8.15 -1.77 8.65
CA ARG A 33 -9.36 -2.02 7.85
C ARG A 33 -9.46 -3.50 7.47
N LEU A 34 -8.38 -4.06 6.94
CA LEU A 34 -8.31 -5.44 6.49
C LEU A 34 -8.55 -6.44 7.64
N TYR A 35 -8.01 -6.16 8.83
CA TYR A 35 -8.29 -6.94 10.03
C TYR A 35 -9.79 -6.93 10.41
N ARG A 36 -10.43 -5.75 10.34
CA ARG A 36 -11.88 -5.64 10.60
C ARG A 36 -12.71 -6.42 9.58
N GLU A 37 -12.36 -6.34 8.30
CA GLU A 37 -13.04 -7.09 7.22
C GLU A 37 -12.95 -8.60 7.45
N GLY A 38 -11.75 -9.11 7.79
CA GLY A 38 -11.55 -10.52 8.13
C GLY A 38 -12.32 -10.95 9.37
N LYS A 39 -12.28 -10.16 10.44
CA LYS A 39 -13.00 -10.45 11.70
C LYS A 39 -14.52 -10.43 11.52
N ALA A 40 -15.04 -9.60 10.62
CA ALA A 40 -16.46 -9.52 10.30
C ALA A 40 -16.92 -10.62 9.31
N GLY A 41 -16.01 -11.47 8.82
CA GLY A 41 -16.33 -12.50 7.82
C GLY A 41 -16.65 -11.94 6.43
N LEU A 42 -16.36 -10.66 6.17
CA LEU A 42 -16.58 -10.02 4.88
C LEU A 42 -15.55 -10.45 3.83
N ARG A 43 -14.43 -11.03 4.28
CA ARG A 43 -13.37 -11.56 3.45
C ARG A 43 -12.78 -12.81 4.09
N ASP A 44 -12.35 -13.75 3.25
CA ASP A 44 -11.67 -14.95 3.71
C ASP A 44 -10.36 -14.63 4.44
N VAL A 45 -10.08 -15.38 5.52
CA VAL A 45 -8.92 -15.13 6.38
C VAL A 45 -7.60 -15.38 5.65
N ALA A 46 -7.55 -16.29 4.69
CA ALA A 46 -6.36 -16.52 3.88
C ALA A 46 -6.10 -15.35 2.92
N ASP A 47 -7.15 -14.76 2.33
CA ASP A 47 -7.03 -13.54 1.51
C ASP A 47 -6.52 -12.36 2.33
N VAL A 48 -7.08 -12.17 3.54
CA VAL A 48 -6.64 -11.17 4.51
C VAL A 48 -5.15 -11.36 4.80
N SER A 49 -4.74 -12.58 5.16
CA SER A 49 -3.34 -12.87 5.50
C SER A 49 -2.37 -12.56 4.35
N ARG A 50 -2.76 -12.91 3.11
CA ARG A 50 -1.96 -12.60 1.92
C ARG A 50 -1.81 -11.10 1.68
N LEU A 51 -2.90 -10.34 1.78
CA LEU A 51 -2.88 -8.90 1.61
C LEU A 51 -2.11 -8.19 2.74
N ALA A 52 -2.24 -8.67 3.98
CA ALA A 52 -1.46 -8.17 5.11
C ALA A 52 0.05 -8.32 4.89
N ASN A 53 0.49 -9.45 4.31
CA ASN A 53 1.91 -9.65 3.98
C ASN A 53 2.41 -8.64 2.94
N VAL A 54 1.60 -8.32 1.93
CA VAL A 54 1.94 -7.29 0.94
C VAL A 54 2.04 -5.91 1.60
N LEU A 55 1.10 -5.56 2.48
CA LEU A 55 1.15 -4.32 3.25
C LEU A 55 2.38 -4.25 4.16
N ALA A 56 2.76 -5.35 4.81
CA ALA A 56 3.94 -5.42 5.65
C ALA A 56 5.26 -5.25 4.86
N LEU A 57 5.34 -5.82 3.65
CA LEU A 57 6.46 -5.56 2.74
C LEU A 57 6.54 -4.08 2.36
N LEU A 58 5.42 -3.47 2.01
CA LEU A 58 5.37 -2.05 1.67
C LEU A 58 5.75 -1.16 2.85
N GLY A 59 5.27 -1.48 4.06
CA GLY A 59 5.63 -0.78 5.29
C GLY A 59 7.14 -0.76 5.51
N ARG A 60 7.82 -1.90 5.35
CA ARG A 60 9.28 -1.99 5.46
C ARG A 60 10.02 -1.13 4.44
N LEU A 61 9.53 -1.04 3.20
CA LEU A 61 10.13 -0.19 2.17
C LEU A 61 9.98 1.30 2.49
N ILE A 62 8.81 1.71 2.99
CA ILE A 62 8.55 3.09 3.42
C ILE A 62 9.46 3.45 4.59
N GLU A 63 9.49 2.61 5.63
CA GLU A 63 10.35 2.80 6.79
C GLU A 63 11.83 2.88 6.39
N GLY A 64 12.30 1.99 5.51
CA GLY A 64 13.66 2.03 4.99
C GLY A 64 13.99 3.36 4.32
N SER A 65 13.13 3.82 3.40
CA SER A 65 13.33 5.09 2.71
C SER A 65 13.32 6.29 3.65
N ASP A 66 12.44 6.30 4.66
CA ASP A 66 12.36 7.42 5.61
C ASP A 66 13.55 7.43 6.59
N LEU A 67 14.05 6.25 6.98
CA LEU A 67 15.27 6.14 7.76
C LEU A 67 16.49 6.60 6.96
N GLU A 68 16.62 6.21 5.69
CA GLU A 68 17.71 6.69 4.81
C GLU A 68 17.70 8.22 4.70
N LYS A 69 16.55 8.85 4.44
CA LYS A 69 16.44 10.33 4.38
C LYS A 69 16.88 10.99 5.68
N ARG A 70 16.46 10.44 6.83
CA ARG A 70 16.83 10.95 8.15
C ARG A 70 18.32 10.79 8.42
N LEU A 71 18.91 9.67 7.99
CA LEU A 71 20.34 9.43 8.11
C LEU A 71 21.14 10.43 7.27
N THR A 72 20.76 10.63 6.00
CA THR A 72 21.41 11.63 5.13
C THR A 72 21.36 13.03 5.74
N ALA A 73 20.21 13.44 6.30
CA ALA A 73 20.09 14.75 6.94
C ALA A 73 21.04 14.92 8.15
N ILE A 74 21.27 13.84 8.90
CA ILE A 74 22.23 13.83 10.02
C ILE A 74 23.66 13.89 9.49
N GLU A 75 24.01 13.07 8.50
CA GLU A 75 25.35 13.05 7.90
C GLU A 75 25.73 14.41 7.31
N GLU A 76 24.80 15.08 6.64
CA GLU A 76 24.99 16.45 6.15
C GLU A 76 25.14 17.48 7.29
N SER A 77 24.41 17.30 8.39
CA SER A 77 24.53 18.15 9.58
C SER A 77 25.92 18.04 10.21
N GLU A 78 26.41 16.82 10.38
CA GLU A 78 27.74 16.55 10.91
C GLU A 78 28.83 17.12 9.98
N ALA A 79 28.68 16.97 8.66
CA ALA A 79 29.62 17.55 7.69
C ALA A 79 29.68 19.08 7.77
N ARG A 80 28.53 19.75 7.94
CA ARG A 80 28.47 21.21 8.15
C ARG A 80 29.16 21.63 9.45
N ASN A 81 28.93 20.90 10.54
CA ASN A 81 29.55 21.17 11.84
C ASN A 81 31.08 20.97 11.80
N ALA A 82 31.55 19.92 11.14
CA ALA A 82 32.97 19.63 10.97
C ALA A 82 33.71 20.69 10.14
N THR A 83 33.02 21.41 9.25
CA THR A 83 33.59 22.49 8.43
C THR A 83 33.61 23.84 9.16
N THR A 84 32.87 23.96 10.27
CA THR A 84 32.71 25.21 11.02
C THR A 84 33.76 25.35 12.16
N HIS A 85 34.52 24.29 12.44
CA HIS A 85 35.62 24.26 13.42
C HIS A 85 36.99 24.16 12.74
#